data_AF-A0A841KXK4-F1
#
_entry.id   AF-A0A841KXK4-F1
#
_cell.length_a   1.000
_cell.length_b   1.000
_cell.length_c   1.000
_cell.angle_alpha   90.00
_cell.angle_beta   90.00
_cell.angle_gamma   90.00
#
_symmetry.space_group_name_H-M   'P 1'
#
loop_
_entity.id
_entity.type
_entity.pdbx_description
1 polymer ?
#
loop_
_entity_poly.entity_id
_entity_poly.type
_entity_poly.pdbx_seq_one_letter_code
_entity_poly.pdbx_strand_id
1 'polypeptide(L)'
;MKQIRASIINGTVSINSREIEEIVSNSNYFEEVRDISDHVYDDDVFAYEVKLDQSILETEIEHDLEEEGYMSDDEEEYTSALLEQAEYFIDAAVDEVKDRIEERYHLENIGSAYDIYQGTRGTDHIHFVMTLSFGATHHGQLYQLTNAIIDKNYTRNTEGWQ
;
A
#
# COMPACT_ATOMS: atom_id res chain seq x y z
N MET A 1 -13.74 -12.20 3.61
CA MET A 1 -12.56 -12.28 4.49
C MET A 1 -11.78 -13.51 4.10
N LYS A 2 -10.57 -13.30 3.57
CA LYS A 2 -9.72 -14.34 3.02
C LYS A 2 -8.83 -14.93 4.10
N GLN A 3 -8.46 -16.21 3.94
CA GLN A 3 -7.52 -16.90 4.82
C GLN A 3 -6.42 -17.55 3.99
N ILE A 4 -5.18 -17.45 4.48
CA ILE A 4 -3.99 -18.03 3.87
C ILE A 4 -3.34 -19.00 4.85
N ARG A 5 -2.78 -20.10 4.33
CA ARG A 5 -1.89 -20.99 5.09
C ARG A 5 -0.45 -20.73 4.67
N ALA A 6 0.26 -19.98 5.50
CA ALA A 6 1.66 -19.68 5.27
C ALA A 6 2.58 -20.73 5.91
N SER A 7 3.74 -20.96 5.31
CA SER A 7 4.75 -21.87 5.84
C SER A 7 5.65 -21.16 6.84
N ILE A 8 5.98 -21.83 7.95
CA ILE A 8 6.93 -21.36 8.98
C ILE A 8 7.97 -22.46 9.23
N ILE A 9 9.07 -22.13 9.90
CA ILE A 9 10.22 -23.05 10.14
C ILE A 9 9.77 -24.44 10.61
N ASN A 10 8.74 -24.51 11.47
CA ASN A 10 8.22 -25.77 12.02
C ASN A 10 6.72 -25.96 11.78
N GLY A 11 6.23 -25.73 10.56
CA GLY A 11 4.87 -26.10 10.17
C GLY A 11 4.18 -25.05 9.31
N THR A 12 2.90 -24.84 9.57
CA THR A 12 2.06 -23.87 8.86
C THR A 12 1.24 -23.07 9.83
N VAL A 13 1.02 -21.79 9.54
CA VAL A 13 0.15 -20.90 10.29
C VAL A 13 -1.01 -20.44 9.42
N SER A 14 -2.19 -20.31 10.03
CA SER A 14 -3.36 -19.75 9.36
C SER A 14 -3.42 -18.27 9.66
N ILE A 15 -3.49 -17.44 8.63
CA ILE A 15 -3.51 -15.99 8.72
C ILE A 15 -4.78 -15.50 8.04
N ASN A 16 -5.49 -14.55 8.64
CA ASN A 16 -6.66 -13.96 8.01
C ASN A 16 -6.40 -12.49 7.63
N SER A 17 -7.02 -12.06 6.52
CA SER A 17 -6.79 -10.72 5.96
C SER A 17 -7.19 -9.60 6.92
N ARG A 18 -8.20 -9.81 7.77
CA ARG A 18 -8.62 -8.83 8.78
C ARG A 18 -7.60 -8.65 9.92
N GLU A 19 -6.95 -9.72 10.38
CA GLU A 19 -5.87 -9.61 11.36
C GLU A 19 -4.69 -8.80 10.82
N ILE A 20 -4.41 -8.92 9.52
CA ILE A 20 -3.38 -8.13 8.85
C ILE A 20 -3.85 -6.68 8.69
N GLU A 21 -5.09 -6.44 8.26
CA GLU A 21 -5.71 -5.09 8.24
C GLU A 21 -5.57 -4.39 9.58
N GLU A 22 -5.83 -5.09 10.69
CA GLU A 22 -5.67 -4.56 12.04
C GLU A 22 -4.20 -4.23 12.37
N ILE A 23 -3.22 -5.02 11.92
CA ILE A 23 -1.79 -4.70 12.10
C ILE A 23 -1.42 -3.44 11.31
N VAL A 24 -1.83 -3.37 10.04
CA VAL A 24 -1.58 -2.23 9.15
C VAL A 24 -2.22 -0.96 9.71
N SER A 25 -3.47 -1.03 10.18
CA SER A 25 -4.19 0.12 10.75
C SER A 25 -3.56 0.62 12.05
N ASN A 26 -2.91 -0.25 12.82
CA ASN A 26 -2.23 0.10 14.07
C ASN A 26 -0.75 0.50 13.86
N SER A 27 -0.36 0.91 12.65
CA SER A 27 0.99 1.43 12.35
C SER A 27 1.14 2.92 12.61
N ASN A 28 0.03 3.66 12.72
CA ASN A 28 -0.02 5.12 12.75
C ASN A 28 0.48 5.81 11.47
N TYR A 29 0.81 5.06 10.42
CA TYR A 29 1.18 5.64 9.12
C TYR A 29 -0.03 5.95 8.24
N PHE A 30 -1.15 5.30 8.52
CA PHE A 30 -2.30 5.26 7.62
C PHE A 30 -3.56 5.64 8.37
N GLU A 31 -4.35 6.55 7.79
CA GLU A 31 -5.63 6.98 8.37
C GLU A 31 -6.79 6.06 7.98
N GLU A 32 -6.70 5.44 6.79
CA GLU A 32 -7.68 4.47 6.29
C GLU A 32 -6.97 3.25 5.74
N VAL A 33 -7.42 2.07 6.15
CA VAL A 33 -7.00 0.77 5.62
C VAL A 33 -8.25 -0.05 5.40
N ARG A 34 -8.38 -0.63 4.21
CA ARG A 34 -9.54 -1.44 3.85
C ARG A 34 -9.12 -2.72 3.17
N ASP A 35 -9.51 -3.85 3.75
CA ASP A 35 -9.31 -5.17 3.16
C ASP A 35 -10.10 -5.33 1.85
N ILE A 36 -9.38 -5.58 0.75
CA ILE A 36 -9.91 -5.91 -0.57
C ILE A 36 -9.46 -7.28 -1.06
N SER A 37 -8.96 -8.12 -0.16
CA SER A 37 -8.40 -9.44 -0.48
C SER A 37 -9.42 -10.38 -1.12
N ASP A 38 -10.72 -10.19 -0.87
CA ASP A 38 -11.81 -10.97 -1.49
C ASP A 38 -11.93 -10.71 -3.01
N HIS A 39 -11.32 -9.64 -3.53
CA HIS A 39 -11.28 -9.30 -4.95
C HIS A 39 -10.01 -9.79 -5.66
N VAL A 40 -9.11 -10.45 -4.93
CA VAL A 40 -7.82 -10.95 -5.42
C VAL A 40 -7.87 -12.47 -5.58
N TYR A 41 -7.73 -12.93 -6.83
CA TYR A 41 -7.79 -14.35 -7.20
C TYR A 41 -6.55 -15.17 -6.81
N ASP A 42 -5.46 -14.53 -6.39
CA ASP A 42 -4.21 -15.22 -6.04
C ASP A 42 -4.26 -15.71 -4.59
N ASP A 43 -4.25 -17.03 -4.37
CA ASP A 43 -4.55 -17.65 -3.08
C ASP A 43 -3.58 -17.23 -1.95
N ASP A 44 -2.35 -16.83 -2.26
CA ASP A 44 -1.32 -16.50 -1.26
C ASP A 44 -1.10 -14.98 -1.08
N VAL A 45 -2.00 -14.15 -1.64
CA VAL A 45 -1.91 -12.69 -1.58
C VAL A 45 -3.09 -12.07 -0.85
N PHE A 46 -2.79 -11.13 0.04
CA PHE A 46 -3.74 -10.14 0.56
C PHE A 46 -3.54 -8.79 -0.11
N ALA A 47 -4.61 -8.00 -0.21
CA ALA A 47 -4.57 -6.67 -0.76
C ALA A 47 -5.41 -5.70 0.08
N TYR A 48 -4.92 -4.46 0.17
CA TYR A 48 -5.52 -3.40 0.97
C TYR A 48 -5.56 -2.11 0.17
N GLU A 49 -6.68 -1.42 0.21
CA GLU A 49 -6.75 -0.01 -0.15
C GLU A 49 -6.29 0.80 1.07
N VAL A 50 -5.33 1.71 0.87
CA VAL A 50 -4.71 2.46 1.97
C VAL A 50 -4.72 3.95 1.65
N LYS A 51 -4.96 4.76 2.67
CA LYS A 51 -4.79 6.22 2.64
C LYS A 51 -3.70 6.60 3.63
N LEU A 52 -2.66 7.28 3.14
CA LEU A 52 -1.59 7.81 3.98
C LEU A 52 -2.17 8.82 4.97
N ASP A 53 -1.71 8.81 6.21
CA ASP A 53 -2.16 9.78 7.20
C ASP A 53 -1.83 11.21 6.75
N GLN A 54 -2.85 12.07 6.73
CA GLN A 54 -2.72 13.46 6.30
C GLN A 54 -1.68 14.24 7.11
N SER A 55 -1.55 13.98 8.41
CA SER A 55 -0.58 14.70 9.23
C SER A 55 0.85 14.34 8.84
N ILE A 56 1.11 13.08 8.47
CA ILE A 56 2.40 12.64 7.95
C ILE A 56 2.69 13.28 6.59
N LEU A 57 1.69 13.32 5.71
CA LEU A 57 1.81 13.99 4.42
C LEU A 57 2.26 15.45 4.61
N GLU A 58 1.58 16.18 5.49
CA GLU A 58 1.89 17.59 5.76
C GLU A 58 3.24 17.78 6.47
N THR A 59 3.55 16.98 7.51
CA THR A 59 4.71 17.25 8.38
C THR A 59 6.00 16.58 7.98
N GLU A 60 5.95 15.43 7.31
CA GLU A 60 7.14 14.64 6.94
C GLU A 60 7.42 14.71 5.43
N ILE A 61 6.42 14.97 4.59
CA ILE A 61 6.60 14.95 3.12
C ILE A 61 6.56 16.37 2.56
N GLU A 62 5.46 17.09 2.75
CA GLU A 62 5.30 18.45 2.21
C GLU A 62 6.30 19.42 2.82
N HIS A 63 6.53 19.34 4.14
CA HIS A 63 7.52 20.17 4.82
C HIS A 63 8.95 19.95 4.28
N ASP A 64 9.35 18.69 4.05
CA ASP A 64 10.68 18.38 3.52
C ASP A 64 10.85 18.92 2.09
N LEU A 65 9.79 18.86 1.27
CA LEU A 65 9.79 19.44 -0.08
C LEU A 65 9.90 20.96 -0.06
N GLU A 66 9.18 21.64 0.85
CA GLU A 66 9.29 23.08 1.05
C GLU A 66 10.71 23.48 1.50
N GLU A 67 11.36 22.70 2.37
CA GLU A 67 12.75 22.91 2.78
C GLU A 67 13.74 22.73 1.62
N GLU A 68 13.46 21.81 0.70
CA GLU A 68 14.24 21.61 -0.53
C GLU A 68 13.98 22.68 -1.61
N GLY A 69 12.97 23.54 -1.39
CA GLY A 69 12.66 24.67 -2.26
C GLY A 69 11.64 24.35 -3.36
N TYR A 70 10.95 23.21 -3.28
CA TYR A 70 9.78 22.95 -4.11
C TYR A 70 8.63 23.82 -3.62
N MET A 71 8.05 24.59 -4.53
CA MET A 71 6.96 25.51 -4.25
C MET A 71 5.69 25.00 -4.92
N SER A 72 4.56 25.05 -4.21
CA SER A 72 3.27 24.57 -4.71
C SER A 72 2.67 25.39 -5.87
N ASP A 73 3.35 26.45 -6.32
CA ASP A 73 2.95 27.28 -7.46
C ASP A 73 3.37 26.70 -8.82
N ASP A 74 4.31 25.76 -8.86
CA ASP A 74 4.57 24.89 -10.02
C ASP A 74 3.91 23.52 -9.80
N GLU A 75 2.62 23.43 -10.14
CA GLU A 75 1.79 22.26 -9.81
C GLU A 75 2.33 20.93 -10.38
N GLU A 76 2.97 20.91 -11.55
CA GLU A 76 3.46 19.67 -12.16
C GLU A 76 4.78 19.19 -11.50
N GLU A 77 5.73 20.10 -11.30
CA GLU A 77 7.01 19.78 -10.64
C GLU A 77 6.79 19.42 -9.17
N TYR A 78 5.98 20.20 -8.46
CA TYR A 78 5.62 19.93 -7.06
C TYR A 78 4.91 18.60 -6.91
N THR A 79 3.91 18.30 -7.75
CA THR A 79 3.19 17.02 -7.68
C THR A 79 4.12 15.84 -7.92
N SER A 80 5.05 15.96 -8.87
CA SER A 80 5.98 14.88 -9.17
C SER A 80 6.92 14.61 -7.98
N ALA A 81 7.46 15.66 -7.38
CA ALA A 81 8.32 15.56 -6.21
C ALA A 81 7.55 15.04 -4.97
N LEU A 82 6.29 15.47 -4.79
CA LEU A 82 5.40 14.99 -3.74
C LEU A 82 5.18 13.48 -3.81
N LEU A 83 4.88 12.97 -5.01
CA LEU A 83 4.66 11.54 -5.21
C LEU A 83 5.95 10.75 -4.99
N GLU A 84 7.09 11.24 -5.47
CA GLU A 84 8.40 10.59 -5.26
C GLU A 84 8.73 10.49 -3.76
N GLN A 85 8.56 11.57 -2.99
CA GLN A 85 8.80 11.53 -1.55
C GLN A 85 7.79 10.67 -0.79
N ALA A 86 6.54 10.64 -1.24
CA ALA A 86 5.55 9.74 -0.69
C ALA A 86 5.90 8.27 -0.95
N GLU A 87 6.45 7.91 -2.12
CA GLU A 87 6.94 6.56 -2.39
C GLU A 87 8.05 6.16 -1.40
N TYR A 88 9.02 7.04 -1.15
CA TYR A 88 10.08 6.77 -0.16
C TYR A 88 9.52 6.55 1.25
N PHE A 89 8.54 7.36 1.66
CA PHE A 89 7.89 7.19 2.95
C PHE A 89 7.09 5.88 3.03
N ILE A 90 6.28 5.60 2.00
CA ILE A 90 5.44 4.40 1.94
C ILE A 90 6.30 3.14 1.94
N ASP A 91 7.44 3.13 1.24
CA ASP A 91 8.35 1.99 1.23
C ASP A 91 8.85 1.64 2.65
N ALA A 92 9.30 2.66 3.40
CA ALA A 92 9.73 2.49 4.78
C ALA A 92 8.58 2.02 5.70
N ALA A 93 7.39 2.60 5.56
CA ALA A 93 6.21 2.22 6.34
C ALA A 93 5.75 0.77 6.04
N VAL A 94 5.79 0.35 4.77
CA VAL A 94 5.44 -1.00 4.34
C VAL A 94 6.45 -2.02 4.86
N ASP A 95 7.74 -1.69 4.85
CA ASP A 95 8.79 -2.54 5.43
C ASP A 95 8.62 -2.72 6.93
N GLU A 96 8.35 -1.67 7.70
CA GLU A 96 8.05 -1.82 9.13
C GLU A 96 6.80 -2.69 9.37
N VAL A 97 5.74 -2.48 8.58
CA VAL A 97 4.52 -3.30 8.68
C VAL A 97 4.82 -4.77 8.41
N LYS A 98 5.66 -5.08 7.40
CA LYS A 98 6.08 -6.46 7.12
C LYS A 98 6.84 -7.05 8.29
N ASP A 99 7.82 -6.34 8.83
CA ASP A 99 8.61 -6.79 9.97
C ASP A 99 7.70 -7.17 11.16
N ARG A 100 6.67 -6.35 11.43
CA ARG A 100 5.67 -6.63 12.47
C ARG A 100 4.84 -7.88 12.18
N ILE A 101 4.47 -8.12 10.93
CA ILE A 101 3.72 -9.32 10.52
C ILE A 101 4.62 -10.55 10.62
N GLU A 102 5.87 -10.47 10.14
CA GLU A 102 6.86 -11.54 10.19
C GLU A 102 7.16 -11.94 11.63
N GLU A 103 7.40 -10.97 12.51
CA GLU A 103 7.63 -11.21 13.93
C GLU A 103 6.42 -11.90 14.58
N ARG A 104 5.21 -11.40 14.31
CA ARG A 104 3.98 -11.90 14.93
C ARG A 104 3.65 -13.34 14.53
N TYR A 105 3.89 -13.71 13.29
CA TYR A 105 3.55 -15.03 12.76
C TYR A 105 4.75 -15.97 12.59
N HIS A 106 5.96 -15.51 12.93
CA HIS A 106 7.22 -16.24 12.74
C HIS A 106 7.44 -16.68 11.28
N LEU A 107 7.13 -15.76 10.36
CA LEU A 107 7.33 -15.93 8.92
C LEU A 107 8.70 -15.43 8.50
N GLU A 108 9.13 -15.81 7.30
CA GLU A 108 10.35 -15.31 6.69
C GLU A 108 10.03 -14.72 5.32
N ASN A 109 10.49 -13.49 5.06
CA ASN A 109 10.51 -12.84 3.75
C ASN A 109 9.14 -12.75 3.04
N ILE A 110 8.16 -12.12 3.69
CA ILE A 110 6.88 -11.75 3.07
C ILE A 110 7.16 -10.81 1.91
N GLY A 111 6.58 -11.10 0.76
CA GLY A 111 6.66 -10.21 -0.41
C GLY A 111 5.70 -9.03 -0.25
N SER A 112 6.12 -7.85 -0.68
CA SER A 112 5.24 -6.69 -0.80
C SER A 112 5.37 -6.02 -2.17
N ALA A 113 4.29 -5.38 -2.57
CA ALA A 113 4.30 -4.35 -3.58
C ALA A 113 3.21 -3.33 -3.24
N TYR A 114 3.39 -2.09 -3.67
CA TYR A 114 2.34 -1.09 -3.64
C TYR A 114 2.40 -0.26 -4.91
N ASP A 115 1.31 0.44 -5.20
CA ASP A 115 1.28 1.43 -6.29
C ASP A 115 0.27 2.52 -5.92
N ILE A 116 0.68 3.77 -6.11
CA ILE A 116 -0.12 4.96 -5.80
C ILE A 116 -1.11 5.15 -6.95
N TYR A 117 -2.38 5.41 -6.62
CA TYR A 117 -3.38 5.73 -7.61
C TYR A 117 -4.06 7.06 -7.29
N GLN A 118 -4.24 7.88 -8.31
CA GLN A 118 -4.99 9.11 -8.19
C GLN A 118 -6.47 8.84 -8.46
N GLY A 119 -7.31 9.06 -7.45
CA GLY A 119 -8.75 9.22 -7.66
C GLY A 119 -9.06 10.55 -8.33
N THR A 120 -10.33 10.81 -8.68
CA THR A 120 -10.80 12.09 -9.25
C THR A 120 -10.66 13.31 -8.32
N ARG A 121 -10.01 13.19 -7.15
CA ARG A 121 -10.05 14.18 -6.05
C ARG A 121 -8.76 14.97 -5.78
N GLY A 122 -7.75 14.91 -6.65
CA GLY A 122 -6.53 15.72 -6.51
C GLY A 122 -5.46 15.09 -5.61
N THR A 123 -4.34 15.79 -5.44
CA THR A 123 -3.14 15.36 -4.70
C THR A 123 -3.23 15.57 -3.19
N ASP A 124 -4.29 16.25 -2.72
CA ASP A 124 -4.53 16.55 -1.30
C ASP A 124 -4.56 15.28 -0.41
N HIS A 125 -4.68 14.10 -1.01
CA HIS A 125 -4.63 12.82 -0.32
C HIS A 125 -3.87 11.78 -1.15
N ILE A 126 -2.99 11.01 -0.50
CA ILE A 126 -2.25 9.93 -1.14
C ILE A 126 -2.93 8.60 -0.83
N HIS A 127 -3.47 7.99 -1.89
CA HIS A 127 -4.08 6.67 -1.86
C HIS A 127 -3.25 5.66 -2.64
N PHE A 128 -3.14 4.45 -2.13
CA PHE A 128 -2.41 3.38 -2.79
C PHE A 128 -3.05 2.02 -2.53
N VAL A 129 -2.78 1.07 -3.41
CA VAL A 129 -3.08 -0.34 -3.17
C VAL A 129 -1.81 -1.00 -2.68
N MET A 130 -1.87 -1.65 -1.53
CA MET A 130 -0.79 -2.47 -0.99
C MET A 130 -1.13 -3.95 -1.15
N THR A 131 -0.19 -4.75 -1.63
CA THR A 131 -0.31 -6.21 -1.69
C THR A 131 0.78 -6.88 -0.86
N LEU A 132 0.39 -7.94 -0.14
CA LEU A 132 1.27 -8.74 0.71
C LEU A 132 1.17 -10.21 0.29
N SER A 133 2.30 -10.82 -0.04
CA SER A 133 2.43 -12.21 -0.47
C SER A 133 3.06 -13.07 0.62
N PHE A 134 2.33 -14.10 1.05
CA PHE A 134 2.75 -15.04 2.09
C PHE A 134 3.34 -16.34 1.51
N GLY A 135 3.52 -16.39 0.19
CA GLY A 135 4.16 -17.47 -0.55
C GLY A 135 5.33 -16.98 -1.42
N ALA A 136 5.92 -17.90 -2.18
CA ALA A 136 7.05 -17.63 -3.07
C ALA A 136 6.60 -16.91 -4.36
N THR A 137 6.17 -15.66 -4.22
CA THR A 137 5.81 -14.79 -5.36
C THR A 137 6.97 -13.88 -5.69
N HIS A 138 7.37 -13.83 -6.96
CA HIS A 138 8.39 -12.88 -7.39
C HIS A 138 7.85 -11.45 -7.32
N HIS A 139 8.65 -10.51 -6.79
CA HIS A 139 8.26 -9.10 -6.63
C HIS A 139 7.64 -8.49 -7.91
N GLY A 140 8.21 -8.77 -9.09
CA GLY A 140 7.65 -8.27 -10.36
C GLY A 140 6.24 -8.80 -10.71
N GLN A 141 5.89 -10.01 -10.27
CA GLN A 141 4.53 -10.55 -10.44
C GLN A 141 3.57 -9.89 -9.45
N LEU A 142 4.02 -9.66 -8.23
CA LEU A 142 3.24 -9.00 -7.19
C LEU A 142 2.92 -7.55 -7.58
N TYR A 143 3.89 -6.83 -8.14
CA TYR A 143 3.67 -5.48 -8.69
C TYR A 143 2.65 -5.48 -9.85
N GLN A 144 2.76 -6.42 -10.80
CA GLN A 144 1.77 -6.55 -11.88
C GLN A 144 0.36 -6.82 -11.34
N LEU A 145 0.24 -7.61 -10.27
CA LEU A 145 -1.03 -7.86 -9.60
C LEU A 145 -1.58 -6.59 -8.97
N THR A 146 -0.76 -5.82 -8.24
CA THR A 146 -1.13 -4.53 -7.66
C THR A 146 -1.70 -3.59 -8.73
N ASN A 147 -0.99 -3.40 -9.84
CA ASN A 147 -1.43 -2.49 -10.90
C ASN A 147 -2.72 -3.00 -11.56
N ALA A 148 -2.88 -4.31 -11.74
CA ALA A 148 -4.11 -4.89 -12.27
C ALA A 148 -5.32 -4.72 -11.34
N ILE A 149 -5.11 -4.67 -10.02
CA ILE A 149 -6.16 -4.33 -9.04
C ILE A 149 -6.55 -2.86 -9.21
N ILE A 150 -5.55 -1.98 -9.30
CA ILE A 150 -5.78 -0.55 -9.51
C ILE A 150 -6.58 -0.31 -10.79
N ASP A 151 -6.15 -0.92 -11.90
CA ASP A 151 -6.80 -0.72 -13.19
C ASP A 151 -8.28 -1.17 -13.20
N LYS A 152 -8.56 -2.33 -12.59
CA LYS A 152 -9.93 -2.85 -12.54
C LYS A 152 -10.86 -1.97 -11.73
N ASN A 153 -10.35 -1.38 -10.65
CA ASN A 153 -11.16 -0.71 -9.64
C ASN A 153 -11.19 0.82 -9.82
N TYR A 154 -10.17 1.42 -10.43
CA TYR A 154 -9.98 2.86 -10.45
C TYR A 154 -9.80 3.49 -11.84
N THR A 155 -9.27 2.79 -12.85
CA THR A 155 -9.26 3.35 -14.24
C THR A 155 -10.59 3.15 -14.98
N ARG A 156 -11.50 2.29 -14.50
CA ARG A 156 -12.84 2.08 -15.11
C ARG A 156 -13.86 3.21 -14.89
N ASN A 157 -13.52 4.30 -14.20
CA ASN A 157 -14.39 5.46 -14.01
C ASN A 157 -14.04 6.67 -14.91
N THR A 158 -13.27 6.48 -15.97
CA THR A 158 -13.05 7.53 -17.00
C THR A 158 -14.03 7.45 -18.18
N GLU A 159 -14.83 6.38 -18.31
CA GLU A 159 -15.91 6.29 -19.30
C GLU A 159 -17.25 6.73 -18.70
N GLY A 160 -17.41 8.03 -18.46
CA GLY A 160 -18.61 8.55 -17.80
C GLY A 160 -18.86 10.05 -17.95
N TRP A 161 -18.40 10.68 -19.03
CA TRP A 161 -18.82 12.04 -19.39
C TRP A 161 -19.21 12.08 -20.87
N GLN A 162 -20.50 11.85 -21.14
CA GLN A 162 -21.22 12.38 -22.31
C GLN A 162 -22.11 13.52 -21.84
#